data_AF-A0A6C0CHW3-F1
#
_entry.id   AF-A0A6C0CHW3-F1
#
_cell.length_a   1.000
_cell.length_b   1.000
_cell.length_c   1.000
_cell.angle_alpha   90.00
_cell.angle_beta   90.00
_cell.angle_gamma   90.00
#
_symmetry.space_group_name_H-M   'P 1'
#
loop_
_entity.id
_entity.type
_entity.pdbx_description
1 polymer ?
#
loop_
_entity_poly.entity_id
_entity_poly.type
_entity_poly.pdbx_seq_one_letter_code
_entity_poly.pdbx_strand_id
1 'polypeptide(L)'
;MVKRKPSAGSDLRTNSVALSLQRYDTKSLKAQHWGIQHLQPFFPAIQKLFKTEVRDSPQEFGFRVNEGIATIVDSESIRTTKGNTVPVHRKTTMLLSPFKWMQGDYGTSLGLPTTEEESAEIWRKIQDPNNAAYVGALLSVVLAQSGCPHFPKVYGVFTGVSEKHTIDISDDYADLSERSWFSSNIGKTFEVKVSDEVHTGFSHTRGARASVLLGEDAVLEGVEELVVENVTAEAAEMNQMMRDSDEEDDDESDSSSVSTSYIFGIKSCECESDDDEDEEDEDEDGEPFAWASFTNVPVQITVMEKCTGTFHELCATTTDTDKHQAWLSQVIFALAYAQRNYSFTHNDLHSNNVMYIPTDKEYLYYNCAGSFYRVPTFGYLIKLIDFERGIGSVKVMGMKEPKLFMSDHFSVNEEAGGQYNFEPWYLPKHPEIKPNPSFDLVRLATSMFWDLFPEGPECLDYRNNPVFQRFIKWMTTEDGSSVLFGKDEAKHDRYHGFYLYKAIARLCKNAVPRTEILSLKSVYTIESVPAGEDCCVIEA
;
A
#
# COMPACT_ATOMS: atom_id res chain seq x y z
N MET A 1 -47.49 24.32 -10.17
CA MET A 1 -46.86 23.05 -10.59
C MET A 1 -45.37 23.29 -10.78
N VAL A 2 -44.57 23.06 -9.74
CA VAL A 2 -43.10 23.11 -9.83
C VAL A 2 -42.62 21.71 -10.19
N LYS A 3 -42.04 21.56 -11.38
CA LYS A 3 -41.46 20.29 -11.84
C LYS A 3 -40.29 19.95 -10.93
N ARG A 4 -40.39 18.84 -10.19
CA ARG A 4 -39.25 18.20 -9.51
C ARG A 4 -38.23 17.80 -10.57
N LYS A 5 -36.97 18.25 -10.41
CA LYS A 5 -35.83 17.66 -11.12
C LYS A 5 -35.78 16.15 -10.81
N PRO A 6 -35.50 15.28 -11.80
CA PRO A 6 -35.22 13.89 -11.50
C PRO A 6 -33.92 13.85 -10.71
N SER A 7 -33.95 13.25 -9.51
CA SER A 7 -32.72 12.85 -8.84
C SER A 7 -32.05 11.80 -9.71
N ALA A 8 -30.87 12.11 -10.25
CA ALA A 8 -29.95 11.09 -10.70
C ALA A 8 -29.59 10.25 -9.46
N GLY A 9 -30.26 9.10 -9.30
CA GLY A 9 -29.89 8.14 -8.27
C GLY A 9 -28.48 7.66 -8.55
N SER A 10 -27.58 7.83 -7.60
CA SER A 10 -26.24 7.25 -7.64
C SER A 10 -26.37 5.72 -7.59
N ASP A 11 -26.12 5.04 -8.71
CA ASP A 11 -26.26 3.57 -8.86
C ASP A 11 -25.25 2.72 -8.06
N LEU A 12 -24.48 3.33 -7.15
CA LEU A 12 -23.58 2.62 -6.24
C LEU A 12 -24.30 2.34 -4.92
N ARG A 13 -24.99 1.20 -4.85
CA ARG A 13 -25.55 0.67 -3.61
C ARG A 13 -24.47 -0.10 -2.86
N THR A 14 -24.00 0.43 -1.72
CA THR A 14 -23.15 -0.33 -0.80
C THR A 14 -23.94 -1.47 -0.17
N ASN A 15 -23.48 -2.69 -0.36
CA ASN A 15 -24.10 -3.87 0.21
C ASN A 15 -23.74 -4.00 1.70
N SER A 16 -24.68 -4.53 2.49
CA SER A 16 -24.44 -4.75 3.91
C SER A 16 -23.54 -5.96 4.10
N VAL A 17 -22.48 -5.79 4.89
CA VAL A 17 -21.60 -6.88 5.31
C VAL A 17 -22.09 -7.44 6.63
N ALA A 18 -22.09 -8.76 6.76
CA ALA A 18 -22.43 -9.47 7.98
C ALA A 18 -21.29 -9.40 9.03
N LEU A 19 -20.86 -8.19 9.39
CA LEU A 19 -19.90 -7.96 10.46
C LEU A 19 -20.61 -7.82 11.81
N SER A 20 -20.01 -8.43 12.83
CA SER A 20 -20.44 -8.33 14.22
C SER A 20 -19.22 -8.24 15.14
N LEU A 21 -19.44 -7.86 16.39
CA LEU A 21 -18.38 -7.78 17.39
C LEU A 21 -18.41 -8.99 18.32
N GLN A 22 -17.23 -9.39 18.78
CA GLN A 22 -17.06 -10.38 19.84
C GLN A 22 -16.05 -9.89 20.88
N ARG A 23 -16.17 -10.45 22.09
CA ARG A 23 -15.19 -10.25 23.15
C ARG A 23 -13.99 -11.16 22.90
N TYR A 24 -12.78 -10.63 23.03
CA TYR A 24 -11.55 -11.39 22.93
C TYR A 24 -10.90 -11.57 24.31
N ASP A 25 -10.38 -12.76 24.58
CA ASP A 25 -9.47 -12.99 25.70
C ASP A 25 -8.02 -12.79 25.23
N THR A 26 -7.57 -11.53 25.23
CA THR A 26 -6.22 -11.20 24.74
C THR A 26 -5.11 -11.69 25.65
N LYS A 27 -5.39 -11.97 26.93
CA LYS A 27 -4.41 -12.51 27.88
C LYS A 27 -3.97 -13.92 27.49
N SER A 28 -4.89 -14.71 26.93
CA SER A 28 -4.62 -16.08 26.47
C SER A 28 -3.88 -16.14 25.13
N LEU A 29 -3.77 -15.04 24.38
CA LEU A 29 -3.14 -15.02 23.05
C LEU A 29 -1.61 -15.21 23.09
N LYS A 30 -0.93 -14.89 24.21
CA LYS A 30 0.54 -14.94 24.36
C LYS A 30 1.29 -14.04 23.35
N ALA A 31 0.90 -12.77 23.26
CA ALA A 31 1.49 -11.78 22.35
C ALA A 31 3.00 -11.51 22.56
N GLN A 32 3.59 -12.02 23.64
CA GLN A 32 5.04 -11.99 23.90
C GLN A 32 5.86 -12.61 22.75
N HIS A 33 5.33 -13.64 22.09
CA HIS A 33 5.98 -14.24 20.89
C HIS A 33 6.15 -13.24 19.75
N TRP A 34 5.40 -12.15 19.75
CA TRP A 34 5.42 -11.11 18.73
C TRP A 34 6.07 -9.81 19.20
N GLY A 35 6.54 -9.72 20.46
CA GLY A 35 7.07 -8.49 21.03
C GLY A 35 6.02 -7.38 21.16
N ILE A 36 4.74 -7.75 21.33
CA ILE A 36 3.63 -6.79 21.43
C ILE A 36 3.09 -6.75 22.86
N GLN A 37 3.05 -5.55 23.41
CA GLN A 37 2.46 -5.23 24.71
C GLN A 37 1.06 -4.62 24.54
N HIS A 38 0.25 -4.68 25.60
CA HIS A 38 -1.08 -4.05 25.66
C HIS A 38 -2.03 -4.38 24.48
N LEU A 39 -1.96 -5.62 23.98
CA LEU A 39 -2.78 -6.05 22.85
C LEU A 39 -4.29 -5.92 23.15
N GLN A 40 -5.00 -5.22 22.27
CA GLN A 40 -6.44 -5.03 22.31
C GLN A 40 -7.06 -5.23 20.90
N PRO A 41 -8.25 -5.83 20.78
CA PRO A 41 -8.95 -5.95 19.50
C PRO A 41 -9.66 -4.67 19.03
N PHE A 42 -9.76 -3.66 19.90
CA PHE A 42 -10.47 -2.41 19.61
C PHE A 42 -9.59 -1.41 18.86
N PHE A 43 -10.21 -0.68 17.93
CA PHE A 43 -9.66 0.50 17.27
C PHE A 43 -10.80 1.42 16.78
N PRO A 44 -10.57 2.74 16.57
CA PRO A 44 -11.61 3.75 16.35
C PRO A 44 -12.61 3.46 15.21
N ALA A 45 -12.19 2.75 14.16
CA ALA A 45 -13.10 2.38 13.07
C ALA A 45 -14.29 1.50 13.55
N ILE A 46 -14.08 0.67 14.58
CA ILE A 46 -15.14 -0.11 15.22
C ILE A 46 -16.19 0.81 15.85
N GLN A 47 -15.76 1.87 16.54
CA GLN A 47 -16.68 2.84 17.13
C GLN A 47 -17.50 3.56 16.06
N LYS A 48 -16.86 3.99 14.96
CA LYS A 48 -17.54 4.65 13.83
C LYS A 48 -18.62 3.77 13.19
N LEU A 49 -18.46 2.44 13.20
CA LEU A 49 -19.42 1.47 12.64
C LEU A 49 -20.53 1.07 13.63
N PHE A 50 -20.16 0.72 14.87
CA PHE A 50 -21.07 0.08 15.83
C PHE A 50 -21.57 1.00 16.94
N LYS A 51 -21.11 2.27 16.99
CA LYS A 51 -21.43 3.24 18.04
C LYS A 51 -21.17 2.66 19.44
N THR A 52 -19.97 2.12 19.65
CA THR A 52 -19.58 1.36 20.85
C THR A 52 -19.43 2.20 22.12
N GLU A 53 -19.67 3.51 22.06
CA GLU A 53 -19.63 4.47 23.18
C GLU A 53 -20.49 4.05 24.39
N VAL A 54 -21.43 3.12 24.20
CA VAL A 54 -22.38 2.65 25.23
C VAL A 54 -21.94 1.33 25.89
N ARG A 55 -20.74 0.81 25.63
CA ARG A 55 -20.26 -0.46 26.21
C ARG A 55 -19.17 -0.24 27.25
N ASP A 56 -19.32 -0.89 28.40
CA ASP A 56 -18.23 -1.05 29.37
C ASP A 56 -17.07 -1.82 28.71
N SER A 57 -15.84 -1.34 28.90
CA SER A 57 -14.60 -1.94 28.38
C SER A 57 -14.59 -2.16 26.85
N PRO A 58 -14.70 -1.10 26.02
CA PRO A 58 -14.68 -1.22 24.55
C PRO A 58 -13.42 -1.92 24.04
N GLN A 59 -12.30 -1.76 24.76
CA GLN A 59 -11.00 -2.35 24.48
C GLN A 59 -11.04 -3.87 24.26
N GLU A 60 -11.99 -4.58 24.88
CA GLU A 60 -12.08 -6.04 24.81
C GLU A 60 -12.88 -6.56 23.59
N PHE A 61 -13.48 -5.65 22.81
CA PHE A 61 -14.33 -6.01 21.68
C PHE A 61 -13.66 -5.68 20.35
N GLY A 62 -13.67 -6.65 19.44
CA GLY A 62 -13.32 -6.44 18.03
C GLY A 62 -14.17 -7.27 17.10
N PHE A 63 -13.81 -7.27 15.82
CA PHE A 63 -14.56 -8.00 14.79
C PHE A 63 -14.61 -9.50 15.08
N ARG A 64 -15.80 -10.09 14.98
CA ARG A 64 -15.95 -11.53 14.86
C ARG A 64 -15.60 -11.92 13.43
N VAL A 65 -14.65 -12.83 13.29
CA VAL A 65 -14.26 -13.45 12.02
C VAL A 65 -14.62 -14.94 12.00
N ASN A 66 -14.85 -15.51 10.82
CA ASN A 66 -15.28 -16.91 10.65
C ASN A 66 -14.34 -17.95 11.29
N GLU A 67 -13.04 -17.71 11.23
CA GLU A 67 -12.01 -18.54 11.85
C GLU A 67 -10.99 -17.61 12.49
N GLY A 68 -11.21 -17.30 13.77
CA GLY A 68 -10.37 -16.36 14.52
C GLY A 68 -9.13 -17.02 15.13
N ILE A 69 -8.17 -16.20 15.54
CA ILE A 69 -7.05 -16.61 16.37
C ILE A 69 -7.50 -17.03 17.77
N ALA A 70 -6.98 -18.16 18.27
CA ALA A 70 -7.18 -18.65 19.63
C ALA A 70 -5.92 -18.47 20.48
N THR A 71 -4.74 -18.81 19.95
CA THR A 71 -3.44 -18.60 20.61
C THR A 71 -2.34 -18.37 19.57
N ILE A 72 -1.37 -17.51 19.88
CA ILE A 72 -0.12 -17.38 19.11
C ILE A 72 0.80 -18.53 19.52
N VAL A 73 1.31 -19.27 18.54
CA VAL A 73 2.20 -20.43 18.78
C VAL A 73 3.66 -20.00 18.70
N ASP A 74 4.00 -19.24 17.66
CA ASP A 74 5.34 -18.68 17.41
C ASP A 74 5.25 -17.40 16.55
N SER A 75 6.36 -16.96 15.98
CA SER A 75 6.44 -15.74 15.16
C SER A 75 5.65 -15.83 13.84
N GLU A 76 5.45 -17.02 13.29
CA GLU A 76 4.85 -17.24 11.97
C GLU A 76 3.57 -18.10 11.99
N SER A 77 3.19 -18.66 13.13
CA SER A 77 2.06 -19.58 13.23
C SER A 77 1.12 -19.29 14.40
N ILE A 78 -0.16 -19.57 14.16
CA ILE A 78 -1.22 -19.44 15.17
C ILE A 78 -2.03 -20.72 15.27
N ARG A 79 -2.69 -20.89 16.42
CA ARG A 79 -3.80 -21.83 16.56
C ARG A 79 -5.10 -21.08 16.35
N THR A 80 -5.96 -21.57 15.46
CA THR A 80 -7.28 -21.01 15.20
C THR A 80 -8.30 -21.47 16.24
N THR A 81 -9.42 -20.77 16.31
CA THR A 81 -10.61 -21.10 17.11
C THR A 81 -11.24 -22.44 16.73
N LYS A 82 -10.92 -22.98 15.54
CA LYS A 82 -11.31 -24.34 15.10
C LYS A 82 -10.29 -25.41 15.50
N GLY A 83 -9.20 -25.05 16.16
CA GLY A 83 -8.16 -25.96 16.65
C GLY A 83 -7.03 -26.24 15.66
N ASN A 84 -7.06 -25.66 14.45
CA ASN A 84 -6.02 -25.84 13.44
C ASN A 84 -4.80 -24.99 13.77
N THR A 85 -3.60 -25.51 13.53
CA THR A 85 -2.38 -24.68 13.51
C THR A 85 -2.10 -24.31 12.06
N VAL A 86 -2.00 -23.01 11.77
CA VAL A 86 -1.81 -22.49 10.42
C VAL A 86 -0.67 -21.48 10.38
N PRO A 87 0.13 -21.44 9.29
CA PRO A 87 1.05 -20.34 9.04
C PRO A 87 0.26 -19.07 8.71
N VAL A 88 0.75 -17.93 9.17
CA VAL A 88 0.13 -16.63 8.97
C VAL A 88 1.14 -15.60 8.52
N HIS A 89 0.66 -14.63 7.76
CA HIS A 89 1.38 -13.38 7.57
C HIS A 89 0.84 -12.37 8.59
N ARG A 90 1.75 -11.66 9.26
CA ARG A 90 1.44 -10.64 10.26
C ARG A 90 1.88 -9.29 9.69
N LYS A 91 0.92 -8.50 9.21
CA LYS A 91 1.16 -7.11 8.85
C LYS A 91 1.09 -6.26 10.11
N THR A 92 2.16 -5.57 10.44
CA THR A 92 2.26 -4.64 11.58
C THR A 92 2.57 -3.26 11.05
N THR A 93 1.71 -2.29 11.36
CA THR A 93 1.78 -0.92 10.81
C THR A 93 1.76 0.07 11.95
N MET A 94 2.69 1.04 11.95
CA MET A 94 2.68 2.12 12.94
C MET A 94 1.44 2.99 12.81
N LEU A 95 0.86 3.39 13.93
CA LEU A 95 -0.28 4.32 13.94
C LEU A 95 0.15 5.77 13.68
N LEU A 96 1.38 6.09 14.02
CA LEU A 96 2.01 7.39 13.80
C LEU A 96 2.97 7.27 12.62
N SER A 97 3.06 8.32 11.79
CA SER A 97 3.90 8.28 10.59
C SER A 97 5.36 8.03 10.98
N PRO A 98 6.04 7.02 10.42
CA PRO A 98 7.44 6.77 10.73
C PRO A 98 8.33 7.97 10.37
N PHE A 99 8.10 8.64 9.24
CA PHE A 99 8.87 9.81 8.82
C PHE A 99 8.75 10.98 9.81
N LYS A 100 7.52 11.33 10.21
CA LYS A 100 7.28 12.37 11.22
C LYS A 100 7.87 12.00 12.58
N TRP A 101 7.86 10.71 12.91
CA TRP A 101 8.50 10.20 14.11
C TRP A 101 10.03 10.35 14.05
N MET A 102 10.66 10.02 12.92
CA MET A 102 12.09 10.23 12.70
C MET A 102 12.45 11.72 12.77
N GLN A 103 11.58 12.60 12.25
CA GLN A 103 11.73 14.05 12.32
C GLN A 103 11.59 14.62 13.75
N GLY A 104 10.87 13.92 14.62
CA GLY A 104 10.67 14.30 16.02
C GLY A 104 9.34 15.02 16.30
N ASP A 105 8.41 15.02 15.33
CA ASP A 105 7.12 15.71 15.40
C ASP A 105 6.18 15.17 16.50
N TYR A 106 6.52 14.02 17.08
CA TYR A 106 5.77 13.37 18.15
C TYR A 106 6.52 13.37 19.50
N GLY A 107 7.65 14.07 19.57
CA GLY A 107 8.55 14.04 20.72
C GLY A 107 9.33 12.71 20.84
N THR A 108 9.98 12.50 21.99
CA THR A 108 10.87 11.36 22.24
C THR A 108 10.23 10.21 23.00
N SER A 109 9.07 10.41 23.62
CA SER A 109 8.43 9.41 24.47
C SER A 109 6.92 9.59 24.49
N LEU A 110 6.18 8.56 24.05
CA LEU A 110 4.74 8.55 24.14
C LEU A 110 4.25 8.40 25.59
N GLY A 111 3.15 9.08 25.89
CA GLY A 111 2.47 8.98 27.19
C GLY A 111 3.07 9.82 28.31
N LEU A 112 4.16 10.56 28.04
CA LEU A 112 4.64 11.63 28.91
C LEU A 112 4.06 12.98 28.48
N PRO A 113 3.92 13.96 29.39
CA PRO A 113 3.56 15.32 29.01
C PRO A 113 4.55 15.88 27.99
N THR A 114 4.01 16.42 26.90
CA THR A 114 4.77 17.16 25.88
C THR A 114 4.04 18.48 25.54
N THR A 115 4.49 19.19 24.50
CA THR A 115 3.84 20.41 24.01
C THR A 115 2.37 20.15 23.64
N GLU A 116 1.54 21.19 23.75
CA GLU A 116 0.11 21.07 23.44
C GLU A 116 -0.12 20.67 21.98
N GLU A 117 0.70 21.18 21.07
CA GLU A 117 0.65 20.90 19.63
C GLU A 117 0.99 19.43 19.32
N GLU A 118 2.11 18.91 19.81
CA GLU A 118 2.52 17.50 19.61
C GLU A 118 1.47 16.55 20.21
N SER A 119 1.01 16.84 21.43
CA SER A 119 -0.02 16.05 22.10
C SER A 119 -1.30 16.01 21.28
N ALA A 120 -1.76 17.16 20.77
CA ALA A 120 -2.95 17.24 19.94
C ALA A 120 -2.80 16.44 18.64
N GLU A 121 -1.64 16.51 17.98
CA GLU A 121 -1.38 15.78 16.73
C GLU A 121 -1.33 14.26 16.96
N ILE A 122 -0.64 13.79 18.01
CA ILE A 122 -0.62 12.38 18.41
C ILE A 122 -2.04 11.88 18.67
N TRP A 123 -2.81 12.62 19.48
CA TRP A 123 -4.19 12.26 19.81
C TRP A 123 -5.09 12.24 18.58
N ARG A 124 -4.94 13.23 17.69
CA ARG A 124 -5.67 13.31 16.42
C ARG A 124 -5.41 12.06 15.59
N LYS A 125 -4.14 11.69 15.38
CA LYS A 125 -3.75 10.56 14.52
C LYS A 125 -4.16 9.20 15.11
N ILE A 126 -3.97 8.97 16.42
CA ILE A 126 -4.29 7.68 17.08
C ILE A 126 -5.80 7.46 17.18
N GLN A 127 -6.61 8.51 17.34
CA GLN A 127 -8.06 8.41 17.45
C GLN A 127 -8.81 8.60 16.13
N ASP A 128 -8.12 8.90 15.03
CA ASP A 128 -8.77 9.06 13.74
C ASP A 128 -9.24 7.70 13.19
N PRO A 129 -10.54 7.47 12.99
CA PRO A 129 -11.04 6.24 12.36
C PRO A 129 -10.61 6.08 10.90
N ASN A 130 -10.03 7.12 10.29
CA ASN A 130 -9.50 7.12 8.94
C ASN A 130 -7.96 6.96 8.89
N ASN A 131 -7.30 6.75 10.04
CA ASN A 131 -5.87 6.39 10.07
C ASN A 131 -5.59 5.22 9.11
N ALA A 132 -4.55 5.33 8.27
CA ALA A 132 -4.22 4.36 7.24
C ALA A 132 -4.14 2.92 7.75
N ALA A 133 -3.52 2.71 8.92
CA ALA A 133 -3.38 1.40 9.54
C ALA A 133 -4.76 0.80 9.91
N TYR A 134 -5.67 1.61 10.44
CA TYR A 134 -7.04 1.19 10.75
C TYR A 134 -7.89 0.96 9.51
N VAL A 135 -7.75 1.80 8.48
CA VAL A 135 -8.44 1.65 7.20
C VAL A 135 -8.00 0.34 6.53
N GLY A 136 -6.69 0.08 6.47
CA GLY A 136 -6.13 -1.17 5.95
C GLY A 136 -6.66 -2.40 6.69
N ALA A 137 -6.63 -2.38 8.03
CA ALA A 137 -7.16 -3.47 8.84
C ALA A 137 -8.69 -3.67 8.66
N LEU A 138 -9.46 -2.59 8.60
CA LEU A 138 -10.91 -2.65 8.38
C LEU A 138 -11.25 -3.24 7.02
N LEU A 139 -10.63 -2.72 5.95
CA LEU A 139 -10.91 -3.17 4.58
C LEU A 139 -10.46 -4.63 4.41
N SER A 140 -9.34 -5.04 5.00
CA SER A 140 -8.92 -6.44 5.06
C SER A 140 -10.02 -7.33 5.65
N VAL A 141 -10.59 -6.95 6.80
CA VAL A 141 -11.65 -7.72 7.45
C VAL A 141 -12.93 -7.73 6.60
N VAL A 142 -13.35 -6.57 6.08
CA VAL A 142 -14.57 -6.43 5.27
C VAL A 142 -14.49 -7.33 4.03
N LEU A 143 -13.38 -7.24 3.29
CA LEU A 143 -13.16 -7.99 2.05
C LEU A 143 -13.01 -9.48 2.34
N ALA A 144 -12.30 -9.87 3.40
CA ALA A 144 -12.16 -11.27 3.81
C ALA A 144 -13.48 -11.93 4.24
N GLN A 145 -14.40 -11.15 4.85
CA GLN A 145 -15.72 -11.64 5.25
C GLN A 145 -16.80 -11.49 4.15
N SER A 146 -16.44 -10.97 2.97
CA SER A 146 -17.38 -10.75 1.86
C SER A 146 -17.80 -12.04 1.15
N GLY A 147 -16.99 -13.10 1.25
CA GLY A 147 -17.16 -14.35 0.51
C GLY A 147 -16.46 -14.36 -0.85
N CYS A 148 -15.87 -13.25 -1.30
CA CYS A 148 -15.02 -13.24 -2.49
C CYS A 148 -13.70 -13.98 -2.21
N PRO A 149 -13.29 -14.95 -3.04
CA PRO A 149 -12.09 -15.76 -2.79
C PRO A 149 -10.78 -14.99 -3.05
N HIS A 150 -10.83 -13.82 -3.68
CA HIS A 150 -9.66 -13.04 -4.08
C HIS A 150 -9.09 -12.13 -2.99
N PHE A 151 -9.57 -12.26 -1.76
CA PHE A 151 -9.01 -11.54 -0.60
C PHE A 151 -8.47 -12.57 0.40
N PRO A 152 -7.33 -12.28 1.06
CA PRO A 152 -6.78 -13.16 2.09
C PRO A 152 -7.76 -13.39 3.22
N LYS A 153 -7.75 -14.58 3.81
CA LYS A 153 -8.45 -14.79 5.09
C LYS A 153 -7.81 -13.91 6.17
N VAL A 154 -8.64 -13.36 7.05
CA VAL A 154 -8.19 -12.62 8.24
C VAL A 154 -8.56 -13.40 9.49
N TYR A 155 -7.56 -13.70 10.32
CA TYR A 155 -7.70 -14.43 11.58
C TYR A 155 -7.88 -13.50 12.78
N GLY A 156 -7.51 -12.23 12.65
CA GLY A 156 -7.71 -11.22 13.69
C GLY A 156 -7.07 -9.89 13.34
N VAL A 157 -7.58 -8.84 13.97
CA VAL A 157 -7.03 -7.48 13.89
C VAL A 157 -6.92 -6.93 15.30
N PHE A 158 -5.80 -6.31 15.62
CA PHE A 158 -5.49 -5.85 16.97
C PHE A 158 -4.69 -4.56 16.92
N THR A 159 -4.80 -3.76 17.98
CA THR A 159 -3.91 -2.64 18.28
C THR A 159 -3.05 -3.01 19.47
N GLY A 160 -1.82 -2.53 19.54
CA GLY A 160 -0.93 -2.74 20.67
C GLY A 160 0.28 -1.82 20.63
N VAL A 161 1.24 -2.06 21.51
CA VAL A 161 2.52 -1.35 21.55
C VAL A 161 3.62 -2.34 21.18
N SER A 162 4.35 -2.07 20.11
CA SER A 162 5.49 -2.89 19.68
C SER A 162 6.73 -2.50 20.45
N GLU A 163 7.39 -3.46 21.11
CA GLU A 163 8.64 -3.22 21.84
C GLU A 163 9.74 -2.72 20.90
N LYS A 164 9.86 -3.36 19.74
CA LYS A 164 10.70 -2.94 18.61
C LYS A 164 9.92 -3.13 17.32
N HIS A 165 9.98 -2.16 16.42
CA HIS A 165 9.42 -2.24 15.07
C HIS A 165 10.44 -1.69 14.09
N THR A 166 10.67 -2.39 12.99
CA THR A 166 11.67 -2.02 11.98
C THR A 166 10.98 -1.87 10.65
N ILE A 167 11.27 -0.78 9.95
CA ILE A 167 10.82 -0.54 8.58
C ILE A 167 12.03 -0.46 7.67
N ASP A 168 11.81 -0.78 6.41
CA ASP A 168 12.72 -0.49 5.32
C ASP A 168 12.63 1.00 4.98
N ILE A 169 13.78 1.65 4.79
CA ILE A 169 13.88 3.04 4.36
C ILE A 169 14.84 3.19 3.17
N SER A 170 15.15 2.09 2.48
CA SER A 170 16.13 2.08 1.38
C SER A 170 15.86 3.14 0.32
N ASP A 171 14.63 3.20 -0.18
CA ASP A 171 14.23 4.12 -1.25
C ASP A 171 14.29 5.60 -0.80
N ASP A 172 14.03 5.86 0.49
CA ASP A 172 14.09 7.22 1.03
C ASP A 172 15.46 7.57 1.63
N TYR A 173 16.41 6.62 1.68
CA TYR A 173 17.62 6.77 2.51
C TYR A 173 18.51 7.91 2.02
N ALA A 174 18.67 8.06 0.70
CA ALA A 174 19.48 9.13 0.11
C ALA A 174 18.95 10.50 0.57
N ASP A 175 17.68 10.78 0.28
CA ASP A 175 16.96 12.00 0.67
C ASP A 175 16.95 12.26 2.17
N LEU A 176 16.71 11.20 2.97
CA LEU A 176 16.68 11.30 4.43
C LEU A 176 18.05 11.63 5.00
N SER A 177 19.11 10.99 4.47
CA SER A 177 20.47 11.12 4.99
C SER A 177 21.04 12.54 4.85
N GLU A 178 20.58 13.29 3.85
CA GLU A 178 20.96 14.69 3.63
C GLU A 178 20.26 15.65 4.61
N ARG A 179 19.18 15.23 5.26
CA ARG A 179 18.46 16.09 6.20
C ARG A 179 19.22 16.21 7.52
N SER A 180 19.45 17.45 7.96
CA SER A 180 20.11 17.74 9.24
C SER A 180 19.38 17.13 10.45
N TRP A 181 18.06 17.06 10.41
CA TRP A 181 17.25 16.46 11.48
C TRP A 181 17.41 14.94 11.55
N PHE A 182 17.66 14.26 10.43
CA PHE A 182 17.73 12.81 10.38
C PHE A 182 18.90 12.30 11.23
N SER A 183 20.12 12.76 10.92
CA SER A 183 21.32 12.43 11.71
C SER A 183 21.24 12.87 13.17
N SER A 184 20.59 14.01 13.44
CA SER A 184 20.44 14.57 14.79
C SER A 184 19.52 13.76 15.71
N ASN A 185 18.61 12.98 15.12
CA ASN A 185 17.57 12.22 15.84
C ASN A 185 17.87 10.72 15.94
N ILE A 186 18.89 10.22 15.22
CA ILE A 186 19.39 8.85 15.39
C ILE A 186 19.84 8.65 16.84
N GLY A 187 19.41 7.53 17.44
CA GLY A 187 19.64 7.17 18.84
C GLY A 187 18.72 7.89 19.84
N LYS A 188 17.88 8.84 19.37
CA LYS A 188 16.88 9.53 20.20
C LYS A 188 15.47 9.04 19.91
N THR A 189 15.01 9.16 18.67
CA THR A 189 13.65 8.77 18.26
C THR A 189 13.62 7.44 17.49
N PHE A 190 14.72 7.09 16.82
CA PHE A 190 14.89 5.85 16.06
C PHE A 190 16.37 5.42 16.01
N GLU A 191 16.61 4.16 15.66
CA GLU A 191 17.94 3.62 15.32
C GLU A 191 17.99 3.34 13.82
N VAL A 192 19.16 3.52 13.19
CA VAL A 192 19.39 3.15 11.78
C VAL A 192 20.35 1.98 11.72
N LYS A 193 20.05 1.02 10.86
CA LYS A 193 20.97 -0.05 10.45
C LYS A 193 21.12 0.02 8.94
N VAL A 194 22.35 0.05 8.45
CA VAL A 194 22.69 -0.05 7.02
C VAL A 194 23.49 -1.33 6.82
N SER A 195 23.29 -2.05 5.71
CA SER A 195 24.08 -3.23 5.37
C SER A 195 25.52 -2.86 5.00
N ASP A 196 26.49 -3.59 5.56
CA ASP A 196 27.93 -3.36 5.34
C ASP A 196 28.36 -3.57 3.87
N GLU A 197 27.56 -4.28 3.06
CA GLU A 197 27.85 -4.60 1.65
C GLU A 197 27.80 -3.37 0.72
N VAL A 198 27.26 -2.23 1.17
CA VAL A 198 27.17 -0.99 0.38
C VAL A 198 28.44 -0.11 0.51
N HIS A 199 29.43 -0.52 1.31
CA HIS A 199 30.68 0.24 1.46
C HIS A 199 31.67 0.09 0.28
N THR A 200 31.36 -0.73 -0.72
CA THR A 200 32.16 -0.83 -1.95
C THR A 200 31.49 -0.09 -3.11
N GLY A 201 31.64 1.24 -3.12
CA GLY A 201 31.51 2.07 -4.33
C GLY A 201 30.11 2.18 -4.92
N PHE A 202 29.39 3.24 -4.55
CA PHE A 202 28.40 3.85 -5.44
C PHE A 202 29.07 4.14 -6.79
N SER A 203 28.74 3.34 -7.80
CA SER A 203 29.17 3.51 -9.18
C SER A 203 27.91 3.56 -10.03
N HIS A 204 27.48 4.78 -10.34
CA HIS A 204 26.51 5.05 -11.41
C HIS A 204 26.92 4.31 -12.68
N THR A 205 26.09 3.37 -13.13
CA THR A 205 25.93 2.93 -14.53
C THR A 205 25.07 1.67 -14.58
N ARG A 206 23.82 1.83 -15.05
CA ARG A 206 23.01 0.74 -15.62
C ARG A 206 23.72 0.18 -16.86
N GLY A 207 24.51 -0.89 -16.67
CA GLY A 207 25.28 -1.43 -17.80
C GLY A 207 26.16 -2.65 -17.54
N ALA A 208 25.83 -3.55 -16.61
CA ALA A 208 26.57 -4.82 -16.51
C ALA A 208 25.73 -5.96 -15.95
N ARG A 209 24.89 -6.58 -16.79
CA ARG A 209 24.51 -7.99 -16.59
C ARG A 209 25.77 -8.84 -16.76
N ALA A 210 26.41 -9.23 -15.65
CA ALA A 210 27.44 -10.26 -15.68
C ALA A 210 26.76 -11.62 -15.86
N SER A 211 27.03 -12.27 -16.99
CA SER A 211 26.63 -13.64 -17.27
C SER A 211 27.23 -14.59 -16.22
N VAL A 212 26.37 -15.29 -15.49
CA VAL A 212 26.76 -16.40 -14.62
C VAL A 212 27.33 -17.55 -15.48
N LEU A 213 28.58 -17.91 -15.23
CA LEU A 213 29.16 -19.22 -15.59
C LEU A 213 29.78 -19.83 -14.34
N LEU A 214 29.36 -21.06 -14.04
CA LEU A 214 29.69 -21.88 -12.86
C LEU A 214 31.03 -22.65 -13.01
N GLY A 215 31.71 -22.87 -11.87
CA GLY A 215 32.73 -23.93 -11.60
C GLY A 215 34.19 -23.51 -11.84
N GLU A 216 35.22 -23.87 -11.05
CA GLU A 216 35.42 -24.86 -9.98
C GLU A 216 36.52 -24.38 -8.98
N ASP A 217 36.64 -25.08 -7.85
CA ASP A 217 37.41 -24.79 -6.62
C ASP A 217 38.92 -24.49 -6.74
N ALA A 218 39.44 -23.67 -5.81
CA ALA A 218 40.78 -23.85 -5.25
C ALA A 218 40.90 -23.29 -3.81
N VAL A 219 41.45 -24.11 -2.92
CA VAL A 219 41.64 -23.89 -1.48
C VAL A 219 42.95 -23.11 -1.19
N LEU A 220 42.80 -22.12 -0.30
CA LEU A 220 43.71 -21.39 0.61
C LEU A 220 45.22 -21.73 0.66
N GLU A 221 46.06 -20.68 0.75
CA GLU A 221 47.24 -20.60 1.64
C GLU A 221 47.78 -19.15 1.72
N GLY A 222 48.03 -18.64 2.94
CA GLY A 222 48.81 -17.41 3.16
C GLY A 222 48.14 -16.25 3.91
N VAL A 223 47.64 -16.49 5.13
CA VAL A 223 47.30 -15.41 6.07
C VAL A 223 48.55 -15.03 6.88
N GLU A 224 48.98 -13.77 6.81
CA GLU A 224 49.75 -13.13 7.89
C GLU A 224 48.87 -12.05 8.53
N GLU A 225 48.58 -12.26 9.82
CA GLU A 225 47.81 -11.40 10.70
C GLU A 225 48.70 -10.24 11.16
N LEU A 226 48.37 -9.00 10.80
CA LEU A 226 49.16 -7.82 11.17
C LEU A 226 48.69 -7.24 12.51
N VAL A 227 49.63 -7.19 13.43
CA VAL A 227 49.53 -6.71 14.82
C VAL A 227 49.34 -5.19 14.87
N VAL A 228 48.39 -4.75 15.70
CA VAL A 228 48.07 -3.35 16.02
C VAL A 228 49.14 -2.75 16.96
N GLU A 229 49.74 -1.63 16.56
CA GLU A 229 50.47 -0.74 17.48
C GLU A 229 49.61 0.47 17.84
N ASN A 230 49.28 0.59 19.12
CA ASN A 230 48.63 1.75 19.73
C ASN A 230 49.59 2.95 19.75
N VAL A 231 49.16 4.10 19.23
CA VAL A 231 49.75 5.40 19.57
C VAL A 231 48.63 6.38 19.95
N THR A 232 48.64 6.77 21.22
CA THR A 232 47.90 7.90 21.80
C THR A 232 48.42 9.23 21.26
N ALA A 233 47.53 10.12 20.80
CA ALA A 233 47.86 11.53 20.59
C ALA A 233 46.66 12.42 20.96
N GLU A 234 46.99 13.54 21.61
CA GLU A 234 46.12 14.45 22.36
C GLU A 234 45.18 15.30 21.49
N ALA A 235 44.11 15.78 22.14
CA ALA A 235 43.12 16.70 21.60
C ALA A 235 43.74 18.04 21.18
N ALA A 236 43.40 18.50 19.98
CA ALA A 236 43.68 19.84 19.50
C ALA A 236 42.38 20.66 19.46
N GLU A 237 42.37 21.78 20.19
CA GLU A 237 41.36 22.83 20.16
C GLU A 237 41.20 23.40 18.75
N MET A 238 39.96 23.56 18.29
CA MET A 238 39.66 24.22 17.02
C MET A 238 39.02 25.59 17.27
N ASN A 239 39.70 26.61 16.75
CA ASN A 239 39.41 28.03 16.91
C ASN A 239 38.00 28.44 16.46
N GLN A 240 37.40 29.28 17.29
CA GLN A 240 36.20 30.05 17.04
C GLN A 240 36.54 31.24 16.11
N MET A 241 35.97 31.29 14.91
CA MET A 241 36.00 32.47 14.05
C MET A 241 34.60 33.08 13.95
N MET A 242 34.36 34.03 14.86
CA MET A 242 33.32 35.05 14.74
C MET A 242 33.58 35.91 13.50
N ARG A 243 32.54 36.20 12.72
CA ARG A 243 32.48 37.41 11.92
C ARG A 243 31.06 37.94 11.94
N ASP A 244 30.85 38.88 12.87
CA ASP A 244 29.68 39.75 12.92
C ASP A 244 29.63 40.63 11.66
N SER A 245 28.43 40.74 11.10
CA SER A 245 27.93 41.99 10.55
C SER A 245 26.44 42.03 10.80
N ASP A 246 26.06 42.84 11.78
CA ASP A 246 24.70 43.27 12.11
C ASP A 246 24.01 43.88 10.88
N GLU A 247 22.78 43.46 10.59
CA GLU A 247 21.68 44.37 10.24
C GLU A 247 20.38 43.82 10.86
N GLU A 248 19.85 44.59 11.82
CA GLU A 248 18.51 44.46 12.35
C GLU A 248 17.49 44.86 11.27
N ASP A 249 16.46 44.05 11.06
CA ASP A 249 15.14 44.58 10.69
C ASP A 249 14.06 43.62 11.22
N ASP A 250 13.31 44.15 12.19
CA ASP A 250 12.01 43.68 12.65
C ASP A 250 11.00 43.76 11.49
N ASP A 251 10.35 42.65 11.17
CA ASP A 251 8.97 42.69 10.68
C ASP A 251 8.26 41.38 11.02
N GLU A 252 7.61 41.40 12.18
CA GLU A 252 6.49 40.54 12.56
C GLU A 252 5.36 40.67 11.52
N SER A 253 5.26 39.70 10.61
CA SER A 253 4.12 39.56 9.71
C SER A 253 3.54 38.15 9.81
N ASP A 254 2.61 38.03 10.74
CA ASP A 254 1.63 36.96 10.88
C ASP A 254 0.73 36.90 9.63
N SER A 255 1.05 36.00 8.70
CA SER A 255 0.12 35.44 7.71
C SER A 255 0.76 34.26 6.96
N SER A 256 0.87 33.11 7.62
CA SER A 256 1.28 31.83 6.99
C SER A 256 0.14 31.22 6.16
N SER A 257 -0.31 31.93 5.13
CA SER A 257 -1.02 31.29 4.02
C SER A 257 0.02 30.62 3.11
N VAL A 258 0.64 29.53 3.58
CA VAL A 258 1.44 28.64 2.73
C VAL A 258 0.52 28.14 1.62
N SER A 259 0.75 28.59 0.39
CA SER A 259 -0.09 28.24 -0.76
C SER A 259 0.08 26.75 -1.04
N THR A 260 -0.88 25.92 -0.64
CA THR A 260 -0.91 24.47 -0.92
C THR A 260 -1.21 24.14 -2.39
N SER A 261 -1.15 25.13 -3.29
CA SER A 261 -1.41 24.98 -4.72
C SER A 261 -0.45 24.00 -5.40
N TYR A 262 0.82 23.93 -4.97
CA TYR A 262 1.81 23.02 -5.55
C TYR A 262 1.49 21.54 -5.23
N ILE A 263 0.84 21.26 -4.10
CA ILE A 263 0.53 19.90 -3.64
C ILE A 263 -0.40 19.19 -4.63
N PHE A 264 -1.35 19.93 -5.22
CA PHE A 264 -2.24 19.39 -6.25
C PHE A 264 -1.65 19.46 -7.66
N GLY A 265 -0.45 20.00 -7.87
CA GLY A 265 0.20 20.03 -9.17
C GLY A 265 0.49 18.64 -9.74
N ILE A 266 0.52 18.54 -11.07
CA ILE A 266 1.11 17.40 -11.80
C ILE A 266 2.23 17.99 -12.64
N LYS A 267 3.46 17.51 -12.45
CA LYS A 267 4.60 17.85 -13.28
C LYS A 267 4.94 16.63 -14.14
N SER A 268 4.88 16.78 -15.46
CA SER A 268 5.44 15.79 -16.39
C SER A 268 6.90 16.09 -16.62
N CYS A 269 7.64 15.09 -17.10
CA CYS A 269 8.99 15.27 -17.63
C CYS A 269 8.86 16.17 -18.87
N GLU A 270 9.25 17.44 -18.71
CA GLU A 270 9.42 18.36 -19.82
C GLU A 270 10.85 18.15 -20.28
N CYS A 271 11.04 17.41 -21.36
CA CYS A 271 12.33 17.27 -22.02
C CYS A 271 12.68 18.59 -22.73
N GLU A 272 12.93 19.65 -21.95
CA GLU A 272 13.70 20.80 -22.42
C GLU A 272 15.17 20.42 -22.23
N SER A 273 15.90 20.40 -23.34
CA SER A 273 17.32 20.06 -23.40
C SER A 273 18.15 21.08 -22.62
N ASP A 274 18.31 20.85 -21.33
CA ASP A 274 19.48 21.27 -20.57
C ASP A 274 20.14 19.99 -20.04
N ASP A 275 21.35 19.73 -20.53
CA ASP A 275 22.26 18.76 -19.95
C ASP A 275 22.47 19.16 -18.48
N ASP A 276 21.90 18.43 -17.52
CA ASP A 276 22.49 18.13 -16.21
C ASP A 276 21.55 17.24 -15.37
N GLU A 277 22.15 16.14 -14.90
CA GLU A 277 21.69 15.16 -13.90
C GLU A 277 20.50 14.27 -14.31
N ASP A 278 20.85 13.13 -14.94
CA ASP A 278 20.03 11.93 -14.94
C ASP A 278 19.65 11.61 -13.47
N GLU A 279 18.44 11.96 -13.04
CA GLU A 279 17.77 11.25 -11.94
C GLU A 279 17.54 9.82 -12.46
N GLU A 280 18.58 8.99 -12.36
CA GLU A 280 18.49 7.56 -12.63
C GLU A 280 17.34 7.03 -11.78
N ASP A 281 16.27 6.54 -12.43
CA ASP A 281 15.16 5.88 -11.75
C ASP A 281 15.75 4.85 -10.79
N GLU A 282 15.58 5.07 -9.48
CA GLU A 282 15.89 4.08 -8.47
C GLU A 282 15.02 2.87 -8.77
N ASP A 283 15.64 1.83 -9.32
CA ASP A 283 15.02 0.53 -9.49
C ASP A 283 14.53 0.10 -8.09
N GLU A 284 13.20 0.13 -7.87
CA GLU A 284 12.45 -0.31 -6.67
C GLU A 284 12.71 -1.81 -6.32
N ASP A 285 13.57 -2.48 -7.10
CA ASP A 285 14.00 -3.88 -7.00
C ASP A 285 15.44 -4.03 -6.45
N GLY A 286 15.98 -3.00 -5.79
CA GLY A 286 17.20 -3.11 -5.00
C GLY A 286 17.01 -4.03 -3.78
N GLU A 287 18.04 -4.79 -3.41
CA GLU A 287 17.98 -5.50 -2.12
C GLU A 287 17.91 -4.47 -0.98
N PRO A 288 16.98 -4.62 -0.01
CA PRO A 288 16.89 -3.76 1.16
C PRO A 288 18.25 -3.60 1.84
N PHE A 289 18.70 -2.37 1.99
CA PHE A 289 20.02 -2.03 2.52
C PHE A 289 19.97 -1.10 3.72
N ALA A 290 18.86 -0.38 3.96
CA ALA A 290 18.74 0.56 5.06
C ALA A 290 17.43 0.35 5.85
N TRP A 291 17.54 0.27 7.17
CA TRP A 291 16.41 0.02 8.05
C TRP A 291 16.35 1.03 9.20
N ALA A 292 15.16 1.57 9.46
CA ALA A 292 14.86 2.36 10.65
C ALA A 292 14.14 1.51 11.70
N SER A 293 14.63 1.52 12.93
CA SER A 293 14.04 0.80 14.06
C SER A 293 13.50 1.75 15.12
N PHE A 294 12.27 1.53 15.53
CA PHE A 294 11.54 2.29 16.53
C PHE A 294 11.25 1.42 17.75
N THR A 295 11.20 2.04 18.94
CA THR A 295 10.91 1.34 20.19
C THR A 295 9.62 1.86 20.83
N ASN A 296 8.86 0.95 21.44
CA ASN A 296 7.61 1.26 22.15
C ASN A 296 6.59 2.06 21.31
N VAL A 297 6.43 1.69 20.05
CA VAL A 297 5.54 2.40 19.12
C VAL A 297 4.14 1.78 19.06
N PRO A 298 3.08 2.59 18.95
CA PRO A 298 1.72 2.10 18.82
C PRO A 298 1.51 1.57 17.40
N VAL A 299 0.99 0.35 17.30
CA VAL A 299 0.84 -0.35 16.03
C VAL A 299 -0.55 -0.94 15.87
N GLN A 300 -1.01 -1.02 14.62
CA GLN A 300 -2.09 -1.89 14.20
C GLN A 300 -1.52 -3.18 13.62
N ILE A 301 -2.12 -4.30 13.96
CA ILE A 301 -1.70 -5.64 13.54
C ILE A 301 -2.86 -6.31 12.83
N THR A 302 -2.61 -6.80 11.63
CA THR A 302 -3.55 -7.64 10.88
C THR A 302 -2.92 -9.02 10.68
N VAL A 303 -3.59 -10.04 11.21
CA VAL A 303 -3.17 -11.45 11.11
C VAL A 303 -3.95 -12.09 9.96
N MET A 304 -3.25 -12.49 8.90
CA MET A 304 -3.87 -12.92 7.66
C MET A 304 -3.23 -14.18 7.05
N GLU A 305 -3.91 -14.75 6.05
CA GLU A 305 -3.44 -15.87 5.24
C GLU A 305 -2.07 -15.56 4.62
N LYS A 306 -1.10 -16.47 4.83
CA LYS A 306 0.22 -16.37 4.19
C LYS A 306 0.07 -16.75 2.71
N CYS A 307 0.38 -15.82 1.81
CA CYS A 307 0.41 -16.08 0.38
C CYS A 307 1.75 -16.72 -0.05
N THR A 308 1.80 -17.28 -1.25
CA THR A 308 2.97 -18.03 -1.74
C THR A 308 4.02 -17.14 -2.38
N GLY A 309 3.60 -16.17 -3.21
CA GLY A 309 4.49 -15.24 -3.91
C GLY A 309 3.70 -14.10 -4.54
N THR A 310 4.39 -13.20 -5.22
CA THR A 310 3.78 -12.02 -5.87
C THR A 310 3.30 -12.36 -7.29
N PHE A 311 2.42 -11.53 -7.82
CA PHE A 311 1.92 -11.65 -9.18
C PHE A 311 3.01 -11.35 -10.21
N HIS A 312 3.95 -10.46 -9.87
CA HIS A 312 5.15 -10.22 -10.65
C HIS A 312 5.95 -11.52 -10.85
N GLU A 313 6.32 -12.19 -9.75
CA GLU A 313 7.03 -13.48 -9.79
C GLU A 313 6.26 -14.52 -10.61
N LEU A 314 4.95 -14.63 -10.39
CA LEU A 314 4.11 -15.61 -11.09
C LEU A 314 4.10 -15.37 -12.60
N CYS A 315 3.92 -14.12 -13.03
CA CYS A 315 3.92 -13.76 -14.43
C CYS A 315 5.30 -13.99 -15.08
N ALA A 316 6.39 -13.76 -14.36
CA ALA A 316 7.75 -14.02 -14.84
C ALA A 316 8.04 -15.52 -15.07
N THR A 317 7.30 -16.43 -14.43
CA THR A 317 7.52 -17.89 -14.61
C THR A 317 7.14 -18.43 -15.99
N THR A 318 6.39 -17.66 -16.79
CA THR A 318 5.86 -18.14 -18.08
C THR A 318 5.63 -17.00 -19.06
N THR A 319 5.80 -17.26 -20.35
CA THR A 319 5.45 -16.32 -21.42
C THR A 319 4.08 -16.62 -22.05
N ASP A 320 3.32 -17.53 -21.42
CA ASP A 320 2.01 -17.96 -21.91
C ASP A 320 0.94 -16.87 -21.66
N THR A 321 0.59 -16.21 -22.75
CA THR A 321 -0.41 -15.14 -22.78
C THR A 321 -1.78 -15.55 -22.23
N ASP A 322 -2.20 -16.80 -22.42
CA ASP A 322 -3.51 -17.27 -21.93
C ASP A 322 -3.52 -17.36 -20.40
N LYS A 323 -2.39 -17.76 -19.79
CA LYS A 323 -2.22 -17.77 -18.33
C LYS A 323 -2.20 -16.36 -17.77
N HIS A 324 -1.40 -15.46 -18.34
CA HIS A 324 -1.38 -14.05 -17.93
C HIS A 324 -2.77 -13.42 -18.02
N GLN A 325 -3.50 -13.68 -19.11
CA GLN A 325 -4.86 -13.18 -19.26
C GLN A 325 -5.80 -13.77 -18.20
N ALA A 326 -5.73 -15.07 -17.91
CA ALA A 326 -6.58 -15.71 -16.93
C ALA A 326 -6.34 -15.15 -15.51
N TRP A 327 -5.07 -15.00 -15.11
CA TRP A 327 -4.73 -14.45 -13.81
C TRP A 327 -5.08 -12.95 -13.69
N LEU A 328 -4.80 -12.15 -14.72
CA LEU A 328 -5.24 -10.75 -14.78
C LEU A 328 -6.77 -10.64 -14.72
N SER A 329 -7.49 -11.59 -15.33
CA SER A 329 -8.95 -11.62 -15.25
C SER A 329 -9.45 -11.85 -13.83
N GLN A 330 -8.76 -12.67 -13.02
CA GLN A 330 -9.08 -12.82 -11.60
C GLN A 330 -8.96 -11.47 -10.86
N VAL A 331 -7.93 -10.67 -11.13
CA VAL A 331 -7.78 -9.30 -10.58
C VAL A 331 -8.94 -8.40 -10.99
N ILE A 332 -9.32 -8.40 -12.27
CA ILE A 332 -10.45 -7.61 -12.79
C ILE A 332 -11.75 -7.99 -12.06
N PHE A 333 -12.03 -9.29 -11.90
CA PHE A 333 -13.22 -9.75 -11.17
C PHE A 333 -13.19 -9.37 -9.68
N ALA A 334 -12.03 -9.47 -9.03
CA ALA A 334 -11.85 -9.08 -7.64
C ALA A 334 -12.12 -7.59 -7.40
N LEU A 335 -11.55 -6.72 -8.24
CA LEU A 335 -11.76 -5.27 -8.16
C LEU A 335 -13.20 -4.89 -8.50
N ALA A 336 -13.80 -5.51 -9.52
CA ALA A 336 -15.20 -5.28 -9.86
C ALA A 336 -16.13 -5.66 -8.72
N TYR A 337 -15.85 -6.79 -8.04
CA TYR A 337 -16.57 -7.21 -6.83
C TYR A 337 -16.46 -6.15 -5.73
N ALA A 338 -15.24 -5.72 -5.38
CA ALA A 338 -15.01 -4.77 -4.30
C ALA A 338 -15.63 -3.39 -4.61
N GLN A 339 -15.44 -2.89 -5.83
CA GLN A 339 -16.05 -1.64 -6.30
C GLN A 339 -17.57 -1.68 -6.20
N ARG A 340 -18.19 -2.77 -6.67
CA ARG A 340 -19.65 -2.90 -6.67
C ARG A 340 -20.24 -2.95 -5.26
N ASN A 341 -19.59 -3.67 -4.35
CA ASN A 341 -20.13 -3.95 -3.02
C ASN A 341 -19.79 -2.87 -2.01
N TYR A 342 -18.62 -2.24 -2.13
CA TYR A 342 -18.03 -1.36 -1.12
C TYR A 342 -17.58 -0.01 -1.64
N SER A 343 -17.88 0.35 -2.90
CA SER A 343 -17.35 1.58 -3.52
C SER A 343 -15.83 1.68 -3.35
N PHE A 344 -15.15 0.53 -3.44
CA PHE A 344 -13.75 0.38 -3.09
C PHE A 344 -12.80 0.91 -4.17
N THR A 345 -11.73 1.58 -3.77
CA THR A 345 -10.52 1.74 -4.59
C THR A 345 -9.30 1.42 -3.73
N HIS A 346 -8.32 0.71 -4.30
CA HIS A 346 -7.11 0.32 -3.59
C HIS A 346 -6.09 1.48 -3.53
N ASN A 347 -5.96 2.22 -4.62
CA ASN A 347 -5.10 3.39 -4.83
C ASN A 347 -3.59 3.14 -4.74
N ASP A 348 -3.18 1.88 -4.63
CA ASP A 348 -1.77 1.49 -4.56
C ASP A 348 -1.55 0.05 -5.07
N LEU A 349 -2.28 -0.31 -6.12
CA LEU A 349 -2.27 -1.67 -6.66
C LEU A 349 -1.15 -1.84 -7.68
N HIS A 350 0.09 -1.97 -7.20
CA HIS A 350 1.21 -2.46 -8.01
C HIS A 350 1.31 -3.99 -7.95
N SER A 351 2.17 -4.58 -8.79
CA SER A 351 2.31 -6.03 -8.98
C SER A 351 2.66 -6.80 -7.70
N ASN A 352 3.39 -6.18 -6.76
CA ASN A 352 3.72 -6.78 -5.46
C ASN A 352 2.54 -6.81 -4.48
N ASN A 353 1.54 -5.93 -4.65
CA ASN A 353 0.29 -5.94 -3.88
C ASN A 353 -0.78 -6.89 -4.47
N VAL A 354 -0.42 -7.61 -5.53
CA VAL A 354 -1.17 -8.75 -6.06
C VAL A 354 -0.35 -9.99 -5.75
N MET A 355 -0.92 -10.95 -5.02
CA MET A 355 -0.26 -12.19 -4.64
C MET A 355 -1.02 -13.41 -5.17
N TYR A 356 -0.48 -14.60 -4.97
CA TYR A 356 -1.16 -15.84 -5.30
C TYR A 356 -1.01 -16.91 -4.22
N ILE A 357 -1.95 -17.87 -4.23
CA ILE A 357 -1.85 -19.14 -3.52
C ILE A 357 -2.15 -20.31 -4.47
N PRO A 358 -1.58 -21.50 -4.24
CA PRO A 358 -1.95 -22.69 -5.01
C PRO A 358 -3.41 -23.08 -4.78
N THR A 359 -4.05 -23.64 -5.80
CA THR A 359 -5.42 -24.16 -5.72
C THR A 359 -5.62 -25.39 -6.60
N ASP A 360 -6.38 -26.36 -6.08
CA ASP A 360 -6.78 -27.56 -6.82
C ASP A 360 -8.01 -27.31 -7.71
N LYS A 361 -8.67 -26.15 -7.59
CA LYS A 361 -9.82 -25.81 -8.45
C LYS A 361 -9.31 -25.52 -9.85
N GLU A 362 -9.80 -26.25 -10.86
CA GLU A 362 -9.42 -26.00 -12.26
C GLU A 362 -9.99 -24.67 -12.78
N TYR A 363 -11.18 -24.29 -12.31
CA TYR A 363 -11.91 -23.11 -12.76
C TYR A 363 -12.49 -22.32 -11.60
N LEU A 364 -12.61 -21.00 -11.81
CA LEU A 364 -13.40 -20.09 -10.97
C LEU A 364 -14.61 -19.61 -11.75
N TYR A 365 -15.74 -19.48 -11.06
CA TYR A 365 -17.01 -19.06 -11.64
C TYR A 365 -17.47 -17.72 -11.09
N TYR A 366 -17.90 -16.84 -11.98
CA TYR A 366 -18.38 -15.49 -11.63
C TYR A 366 -19.73 -15.22 -12.25
N ASN A 367 -20.54 -14.42 -11.57
CA ASN A 367 -21.76 -13.83 -12.10
C ASN A 367 -21.67 -12.31 -12.03
N CYS A 368 -21.79 -11.65 -13.18
CA CYS A 368 -21.89 -10.21 -13.29
C CYS A 368 -23.10 -9.82 -14.14
N ALA A 369 -24.11 -9.24 -13.49
CA ALA A 369 -25.36 -8.78 -14.12
C ALA A 369 -26.03 -9.89 -14.96
N GLY A 370 -26.12 -11.10 -14.40
CA GLY A 370 -26.73 -12.27 -15.03
C GLY A 370 -25.86 -12.97 -16.08
N SER A 371 -24.67 -12.46 -16.40
CA SER A 371 -23.71 -13.14 -17.28
C SER A 371 -22.78 -14.02 -16.45
N PHE A 372 -22.65 -15.30 -16.82
CA PHE A 372 -21.76 -16.25 -16.14
C PHE A 372 -20.42 -16.40 -16.86
N TYR A 373 -19.34 -16.45 -16.07
CA TYR A 373 -17.97 -16.57 -16.56
C TYR A 373 -17.28 -17.76 -15.90
N ARG A 374 -16.44 -18.46 -16.66
CA ARG A 374 -15.55 -19.54 -16.20
C ARG A 374 -14.12 -19.20 -16.56
N VAL A 375 -13.29 -18.89 -15.56
CA VAL A 375 -11.88 -18.54 -15.73
C VAL A 375 -11.01 -19.70 -15.27
N PRO A 376 -10.07 -20.22 -16.09
CA PRO A 376 -9.13 -21.24 -15.65
C PRO A 376 -8.18 -20.66 -14.59
N THR A 377 -7.87 -21.44 -13.55
CA THR A 377 -6.93 -21.00 -12.50
C THR A 377 -5.48 -21.24 -12.89
N PHE A 378 -5.24 -22.23 -13.73
CA PHE A 378 -3.92 -22.80 -13.97
C PHE A 378 -3.17 -23.16 -12.67
N GLY A 379 -3.91 -23.61 -11.66
CA GLY A 379 -3.37 -24.01 -10.36
C GLY A 379 -3.18 -22.86 -9.37
N TYR A 380 -3.56 -21.62 -9.72
CA TYR A 380 -3.35 -20.45 -8.86
C TYR A 380 -4.62 -19.62 -8.65
N LEU A 381 -4.83 -19.24 -7.38
CA LEU A 381 -5.85 -18.28 -6.96
C LEU A 381 -5.18 -16.95 -6.61
N ILE A 382 -5.54 -15.89 -7.33
CA ILE A 382 -5.00 -14.55 -7.13
C ILE A 382 -5.65 -13.86 -5.93
N LYS A 383 -4.85 -13.16 -5.14
CA LYS A 383 -5.20 -12.47 -3.89
C LYS A 383 -4.74 -11.01 -3.95
N LEU A 384 -5.62 -10.06 -3.66
CA LEU A 384 -5.24 -8.65 -3.48
C LEU A 384 -4.96 -8.39 -2.01
N ILE A 385 -3.88 -7.68 -1.72
CA ILE A 385 -3.45 -7.35 -0.35
C ILE A 385 -3.31 -5.84 -0.17
N ASP A 386 -2.72 -5.41 0.94
CA ASP A 386 -2.36 -4.03 1.25
C ASP A 386 -3.40 -2.93 0.99
N PHE A 387 -4.31 -2.72 1.95
CA PHE A 387 -5.39 -1.73 1.80
C PHE A 387 -5.16 -0.42 2.56
N GLU A 388 -3.91 -0.07 2.89
CA GLU A 388 -3.61 1.12 3.72
C GLU A 388 -3.87 2.43 3.01
N ARG A 389 -3.71 2.48 1.69
CA ARG A 389 -4.18 3.59 0.83
C ARG A 389 -5.59 3.35 0.31
N GLY A 390 -6.32 2.40 0.89
CA GLY A 390 -7.67 2.05 0.47
C GLY A 390 -8.71 3.13 0.75
N ILE A 391 -9.75 3.15 -0.08
CA ILE A 391 -10.97 3.90 0.14
C ILE A 391 -12.13 2.91 0.05
N GLY A 392 -13.06 2.97 1.00
CA GLY A 392 -14.21 2.08 0.99
C GLY A 392 -15.39 2.60 1.79
N SER A 393 -16.59 2.31 1.31
CA SER A 393 -17.85 2.53 1.98
C SER A 393 -18.30 1.23 2.64
N VAL A 394 -18.43 1.25 3.97
CA VAL A 394 -18.78 0.07 4.76
C VAL A 394 -20.16 0.26 5.39
N LYS A 395 -21.02 -0.73 5.22
CA LYS A 395 -22.35 -0.77 5.84
C LYS A 395 -22.50 -2.08 6.60
N VAL A 396 -22.64 -2.03 7.91
CA VAL A 396 -22.98 -3.23 8.70
C VAL A 396 -24.49 -3.40 8.82
N MET A 397 -24.92 -4.61 9.17
CA MET A 397 -26.34 -4.92 9.35
C MET A 397 -26.99 -3.98 10.40
N GLY A 398 -28.15 -3.42 10.06
CA GLY A 398 -28.87 -2.46 10.91
C GLY A 398 -28.53 -0.98 10.67
N MET A 399 -27.48 -0.67 9.90
CA MET A 399 -27.20 0.71 9.48
C MET A 399 -28.14 1.15 8.35
N LYS A 400 -28.57 2.42 8.38
CA LYS A 400 -29.34 3.02 7.27
C LYS A 400 -28.41 3.39 6.10
N GLU A 401 -27.36 4.15 6.41
CA GLU A 401 -26.38 4.65 5.45
C GLU A 401 -25.01 4.00 5.67
N PRO A 402 -24.23 3.76 4.59
CA PRO A 402 -22.83 3.35 4.71
C PRO A 402 -21.98 4.45 5.35
N LYS A 403 -20.83 4.07 5.89
CA LYS A 403 -19.78 4.98 6.36
C LYS A 403 -18.59 4.90 5.42
N LEU A 404 -18.10 6.05 4.97
CA LEU A 404 -16.87 6.16 4.22
C LEU A 404 -15.67 6.05 5.15
N PHE A 405 -14.69 5.25 4.74
CA PHE A 405 -13.35 5.14 5.28
C PHE A 405 -12.39 5.46 4.15
N MET A 406 -11.62 6.53 4.31
CA MET A 406 -10.66 7.01 3.32
C MET A 406 -9.37 7.27 4.07
N SER A 407 -8.30 6.54 3.71
CA SER A 407 -7.00 6.65 4.38
C SER A 407 -6.55 8.08 4.59
N ASP A 408 -5.97 8.37 5.75
CA ASP A 408 -5.39 9.66 6.06
C ASP A 408 -4.08 9.92 5.32
N HIS A 409 -3.52 8.93 4.62
CA HIS A 409 -2.46 9.17 3.62
C HIS A 409 -2.88 10.23 2.59
N PHE A 410 -4.17 10.36 2.28
CA PHE A 410 -4.68 11.37 1.34
C PHE A 410 -4.84 12.77 1.96
N SER A 411 -4.60 12.91 3.27
CA SER A 411 -4.51 14.23 3.90
C SER A 411 -3.36 15.02 3.27
N VAL A 412 -3.52 16.33 3.23
CA VAL A 412 -2.59 17.24 2.53
C VAL A 412 -1.14 17.18 3.03
N ASN A 413 -0.93 16.79 4.29
CA ASN A 413 0.37 16.73 4.95
C ASN A 413 0.88 15.28 5.13
N GLU A 414 0.36 14.34 4.35
CA GLU A 414 0.72 12.91 4.41
C GLU A 414 1.15 12.45 3.01
N GLU A 415 1.70 11.23 2.92
CA GLU A 415 2.43 10.74 1.75
C GLU A 415 1.64 10.78 0.43
N ALA A 416 0.33 10.56 0.48
CA ALA A 416 -0.55 10.57 -0.70
C ALA A 416 -1.27 11.91 -0.90
N GLY A 417 -0.78 12.97 -0.23
CA GLY A 417 -1.33 14.32 -0.28
C GLY A 417 -1.44 14.84 -1.72
N GLY A 418 -2.63 15.34 -2.05
CA GLY A 418 -2.91 15.93 -3.36
C GLY A 418 -3.34 14.95 -4.45
N GLN A 419 -3.33 13.63 -4.21
CA GLN A 419 -3.91 12.65 -5.15
C GLN A 419 -5.41 12.89 -5.35
N TYR A 420 -6.11 13.11 -4.25
CA TYR A 420 -7.53 13.44 -4.20
C TYR A 420 -7.76 14.73 -3.42
N ASN A 421 -8.89 15.38 -3.70
CA ASN A 421 -9.42 16.47 -2.90
C ASN A 421 -10.90 16.15 -2.66
N PHE A 422 -11.15 15.32 -1.65
CA PHE A 422 -12.45 14.71 -1.38
C PHE A 422 -12.62 14.48 0.11
N GLU A 423 -13.86 14.46 0.58
CA GLU A 423 -14.18 14.23 2.00
C GLU A 423 -13.63 12.87 2.48
N PRO A 424 -13.02 12.78 3.69
CA PRO A 424 -12.98 13.80 4.75
C PRO A 424 -11.81 14.80 4.66
N TRP A 425 -10.97 14.71 3.63
CA TRP A 425 -9.75 15.51 3.45
C TRP A 425 -9.94 16.69 2.50
N TYR A 426 -11.18 17.13 2.32
CA TYR A 426 -11.52 18.15 1.34
C TYR A 426 -11.02 19.53 1.76
N LEU A 427 -10.33 20.20 0.85
CA LEU A 427 -9.88 21.58 0.98
C LEU A 427 -10.71 22.49 0.05
N PRO A 428 -11.55 23.39 0.60
CA PRO A 428 -12.45 24.24 -0.19
C PRO A 428 -11.77 25.18 -1.20
N LYS A 429 -10.48 25.49 -1.00
CA LYS A 429 -9.70 26.34 -1.91
C LYS A 429 -9.34 25.64 -3.23
N HIS A 430 -9.50 24.32 -3.30
CA HIS A 430 -9.09 23.49 -4.43
C HIS A 430 -10.29 22.78 -5.08
N PRO A 431 -10.24 22.45 -6.39
CA PRO A 431 -11.32 21.72 -7.05
C PRO A 431 -11.49 20.32 -6.46
N GLU A 432 -12.72 19.82 -6.42
CA GLU A 432 -13.01 18.46 -5.96
C GLU A 432 -12.38 17.44 -6.92
N ILE A 433 -11.57 16.51 -6.39
CA ILE A 433 -10.95 15.41 -7.13
C ILE A 433 -11.35 14.12 -6.43
N LYS A 434 -12.24 13.35 -7.07
CA LYS A 434 -12.85 12.14 -6.50
C LYS A 434 -11.97 10.91 -6.70
N PRO A 435 -12.13 9.87 -5.87
CA PRO A 435 -11.58 8.54 -6.12
C PRO A 435 -11.96 8.04 -7.51
N ASN A 436 -10.98 7.46 -8.21
CA ASN A 436 -11.13 7.07 -9.61
C ASN A 436 -11.24 5.54 -9.73
N PRO A 437 -12.36 4.99 -10.22
CA PRO A 437 -12.54 3.54 -10.35
C PRO A 437 -11.64 2.89 -11.39
N SER A 438 -10.99 3.65 -12.27
CA SER A 438 -9.97 3.13 -13.19
C SER A 438 -8.59 3.03 -12.56
N PHE A 439 -8.35 3.68 -11.42
CA PHE A 439 -7.02 3.86 -10.85
C PHE A 439 -6.27 2.53 -10.70
N ASP A 440 -6.90 1.56 -10.04
CA ASP A 440 -6.26 0.31 -9.62
C ASP A 440 -5.73 -0.51 -10.80
N LEU A 441 -6.51 -0.63 -11.88
CA LEU A 441 -6.08 -1.38 -13.08
C LEU A 441 -5.00 -0.63 -13.86
N VAL A 442 -5.02 0.71 -13.85
CA VAL A 442 -3.98 1.51 -14.51
C VAL A 442 -2.67 1.41 -13.73
N ARG A 443 -2.71 1.56 -12.39
CA ARG A 443 -1.51 1.44 -11.54
C ARG A 443 -0.86 0.06 -11.66
N LEU A 444 -1.66 -1.00 -11.75
CA LEU A 444 -1.16 -2.35 -11.97
C LEU A 444 -0.52 -2.50 -13.36
N ALA A 445 -1.12 -1.91 -14.39
CA ALA A 445 -0.54 -1.94 -15.73
C ALA A 445 0.80 -1.17 -15.78
N THR A 446 0.88 0.00 -15.16
CA THR A 446 2.12 0.79 -15.16
C THR A 446 3.24 0.08 -14.41
N SER A 447 2.94 -0.64 -13.32
CA SER A 447 3.94 -1.39 -12.54
C SER A 447 4.40 -2.71 -13.17
N MET A 448 3.86 -3.10 -14.34
CA MET A 448 4.17 -4.40 -14.96
C MET A 448 4.52 -4.27 -16.44
N PHE A 449 4.32 -3.08 -17.02
CA PHE A 449 4.39 -2.92 -18.46
C PHE A 449 5.79 -3.27 -18.98
N TRP A 450 6.83 -2.72 -18.35
CA TRP A 450 8.21 -2.91 -18.79
C TRP A 450 8.71 -4.34 -18.57
N ASP A 451 8.25 -5.04 -17.53
CA ASP A 451 8.61 -6.44 -17.28
C ASP A 451 8.01 -7.39 -18.32
N LEU A 452 6.74 -7.18 -18.68
CA LEU A 452 6.03 -8.03 -19.63
C LEU A 452 6.32 -7.66 -21.09
N PHE A 453 6.60 -6.39 -21.37
CA PHE A 453 6.73 -5.84 -22.71
C PHE A 453 7.99 -4.95 -22.85
N PRO A 454 9.20 -5.49 -22.61
CA PRO A 454 10.45 -4.72 -22.57
C PRO A 454 10.81 -4.03 -23.89
N GLU A 455 10.32 -4.54 -25.02
CA GLU A 455 10.53 -3.90 -26.34
C GLU A 455 9.66 -2.65 -26.56
N GLY A 456 8.79 -2.33 -25.59
CA GLY A 456 7.99 -1.11 -25.57
C GLY A 456 6.71 -1.16 -26.40
N PRO A 457 5.96 -0.04 -26.44
CA PRO A 457 4.61 0.01 -27.03
C PRO A 457 4.58 -0.08 -28.56
N GLU A 458 5.70 0.16 -29.24
CA GLU A 458 5.77 0.14 -30.71
C GLU A 458 6.02 -1.25 -31.30
N CYS A 459 6.38 -2.23 -30.46
CA CYS A 459 6.70 -3.59 -30.87
C CYS A 459 5.49 -4.26 -31.56
N LEU A 460 5.72 -4.73 -32.80
CA LEU A 460 4.67 -5.34 -33.62
C LEU A 460 4.20 -6.69 -33.07
N ASP A 461 5.09 -7.44 -32.40
CA ASP A 461 4.82 -8.79 -31.90
C ASP A 461 3.78 -8.78 -30.77
N TYR A 462 3.71 -7.69 -29.99
CA TYR A 462 2.76 -7.55 -28.89
C TYR A 462 1.36 -7.14 -29.33
N ARG A 463 1.17 -6.69 -30.58
CA ARG A 463 -0.12 -6.13 -31.04
C ARG A 463 -1.30 -7.08 -30.92
N ASN A 464 -1.06 -8.39 -31.00
CA ASN A 464 -2.10 -9.40 -30.88
C ASN A 464 -2.21 -9.98 -29.46
N ASN A 465 -1.36 -9.56 -28.52
CA ASN A 465 -1.42 -9.99 -27.13
C ASN A 465 -2.58 -9.25 -26.41
N PRO A 466 -3.60 -9.98 -25.91
CA PRO A 466 -4.75 -9.38 -25.22
C PRO A 466 -4.41 -8.64 -23.93
N VAL A 467 -3.36 -9.05 -23.20
CA VAL A 467 -2.88 -8.32 -22.01
C VAL A 467 -2.24 -7.00 -22.43
N PHE A 468 -1.38 -7.02 -23.46
CA PHE A 468 -0.79 -5.80 -24.02
C PHE A 468 -1.86 -4.80 -24.49
N GLN A 469 -2.83 -5.25 -25.27
CA GLN A 469 -3.93 -4.41 -25.75
C GLN A 469 -4.72 -3.75 -24.60
N ARG A 470 -4.93 -4.48 -23.49
CA ARG A 470 -5.57 -3.94 -22.29
C ARG A 470 -4.71 -2.89 -21.61
N PHE A 471 -3.42 -3.17 -21.40
CA PHE A 471 -2.52 -2.23 -20.76
C PHE A 471 -2.43 -0.92 -21.54
N ILE A 472 -2.22 -0.99 -22.87
CA ILE A 472 -2.23 0.19 -23.73
C ILE A 472 -3.55 0.97 -23.59
N LYS A 473 -4.69 0.27 -23.67
CA LYS A 473 -6.01 0.91 -23.51
C LYS A 473 -6.17 1.59 -22.14
N TRP A 474 -5.74 0.94 -21.07
CA TRP A 474 -5.90 1.46 -19.70
C TRP A 474 -5.03 2.68 -19.44
N MET A 475 -3.81 2.67 -19.95
CA MET A 475 -2.85 3.77 -19.82
C MET A 475 -3.14 4.94 -20.77
N THR A 476 -4.01 4.77 -21.77
CA THR A 476 -4.40 5.85 -22.68
C THR A 476 -5.37 6.85 -22.00
N THR A 477 -5.01 8.13 -22.04
CA THR A 477 -5.78 9.26 -21.49
C THR A 477 -6.82 9.79 -22.49
N GLU A 478 -7.68 10.72 -22.05
CA GLU A 478 -8.77 11.27 -22.89
C GLU A 478 -8.28 12.02 -24.14
N ASP A 479 -7.09 12.61 -24.09
CA ASP A 479 -6.44 13.28 -25.23
C ASP A 479 -5.73 12.31 -26.19
N GLY A 480 -5.79 11.01 -25.92
CA GLY A 480 -5.15 9.96 -26.73
C GLY A 480 -3.67 9.74 -26.41
N SER A 481 -3.08 10.50 -25.49
CA SER A 481 -1.71 10.26 -25.03
C SER A 481 -1.64 9.12 -24.00
N SER A 482 -0.44 8.67 -23.64
CA SER A 482 -0.24 7.69 -22.57
C SER A 482 0.08 8.39 -21.26
N VAL A 483 -0.40 7.84 -20.15
CA VAL A 483 0.03 8.26 -18.80
C VAL A 483 1.42 7.73 -18.46
N LEU A 484 1.85 6.62 -19.09
CA LEU A 484 3.16 6.03 -18.83
C LEU A 484 4.23 6.59 -19.77
N PHE A 485 3.96 6.66 -21.08
CA PHE A 485 5.00 6.98 -22.07
C PHE A 485 5.17 8.49 -22.28
N GLY A 486 6.42 8.92 -22.37
CA GLY A 486 6.83 10.27 -22.76
C GLY A 486 6.25 10.68 -24.11
N LYS A 487 6.07 12.00 -24.31
CA LYS A 487 5.48 12.54 -25.54
C LYS A 487 6.42 12.42 -26.73
N ASP A 488 7.70 12.65 -26.51
CA ASP A 488 8.73 12.68 -27.54
C ASP A 488 9.49 11.33 -27.64
N GLU A 489 9.70 10.67 -26.49
CA GLU A 489 10.31 9.33 -26.42
C GLU A 489 9.40 8.34 -25.68
N ALA A 490 8.94 7.32 -26.41
CA ALA A 490 8.00 6.32 -25.89
C ALA A 490 8.61 5.33 -24.89
N LYS A 491 9.95 5.33 -24.75
CA LYS A 491 10.70 4.52 -23.78
C LYS A 491 11.00 5.24 -22.47
N HIS A 492 10.70 6.53 -22.41
CA HIS A 492 10.87 7.32 -21.20
C HIS A 492 9.54 7.40 -20.45
N ASP A 493 9.58 7.31 -19.13
CA ASP A 493 8.39 7.47 -18.30
C ASP A 493 7.94 8.93 -18.24
N ARG A 494 6.64 9.19 -18.33
CA ARG A 494 6.10 10.56 -18.47
C ARG A 494 6.02 11.33 -17.15
N TYR A 495 5.86 10.59 -16.05
CA TYR A 495 5.68 11.12 -14.71
C TYR A 495 6.49 10.27 -13.74
N HIS A 496 7.43 10.88 -13.02
CA HIS A 496 8.19 10.19 -11.96
C HIS A 496 7.53 10.35 -10.59
N GLY A 497 7.84 9.39 -9.71
CA GLY A 497 7.38 9.35 -8.32
C GLY A 497 5.87 9.54 -8.16
N PHE A 498 5.48 10.35 -7.18
CA PHE A 498 4.07 10.50 -6.83
C PHE A 498 3.24 11.30 -7.87
N TYR A 499 3.89 11.95 -8.86
CA TYR A 499 3.15 12.61 -9.95
C TYR A 499 2.41 11.60 -10.83
N LEU A 500 2.94 10.38 -10.99
CA LEU A 500 2.26 9.31 -11.72
C LEU A 500 0.90 8.97 -11.08
N TYR A 501 0.86 8.85 -9.75
CA TYR A 501 -0.37 8.60 -9.00
C TYR A 501 -1.38 9.73 -9.22
N LYS A 502 -0.95 11.00 -9.13
CA LYS A 502 -1.83 12.15 -9.39
C LYS A 502 -2.35 12.16 -10.84
N ALA A 503 -1.49 11.81 -11.81
CA ALA A 503 -1.85 11.74 -13.23
C ALA A 503 -2.88 10.64 -13.49
N ILE A 504 -2.65 9.42 -13.01
CA ILE A 504 -3.59 8.29 -13.14
C ILE A 504 -4.95 8.65 -12.55
N ALA A 505 -4.96 9.22 -11.33
CA ALA A 505 -6.19 9.61 -10.64
C ALA A 505 -7.06 10.57 -11.45
N ARG A 506 -6.46 11.45 -12.25
CA ARG A 506 -7.18 12.55 -12.92
C ARG A 506 -7.40 12.34 -14.41
N LEU A 507 -6.48 11.64 -15.09
CA LEU A 507 -6.43 11.59 -16.55
C LEU A 507 -6.92 10.26 -17.14
N CYS A 508 -6.88 9.15 -16.37
CA CYS A 508 -7.22 7.82 -16.88
C CYS A 508 -8.64 7.40 -16.52
N LYS A 509 -9.48 7.05 -17.51
CA LYS A 509 -10.88 6.65 -17.29
C LYS A 509 -11.29 5.36 -18.00
N ASN A 510 -10.35 4.72 -18.70
CA ASN A 510 -10.60 3.62 -19.64
C ASN A 510 -10.46 2.22 -19.02
N ALA A 511 -10.26 2.13 -17.71
CA ALA A 511 -9.90 0.89 -17.02
C ALA A 511 -10.85 0.57 -15.85
N VAL A 512 -12.15 0.83 -16.00
CA VAL A 512 -13.14 0.50 -14.97
C VAL A 512 -13.36 -1.03 -14.93
N PRO A 513 -13.05 -1.74 -13.84
CA PRO A 513 -13.12 -3.20 -13.75
C PRO A 513 -14.43 -3.83 -14.25
N ARG A 514 -15.58 -3.26 -13.87
CA ARG A 514 -16.90 -3.74 -14.34
C ARG A 514 -17.05 -3.66 -15.86
N THR A 515 -16.51 -2.61 -16.48
CA THR A 515 -16.51 -2.45 -17.94
C THR A 515 -15.55 -3.45 -18.59
N GLU A 516 -14.39 -3.70 -17.97
CA GLU A 516 -13.40 -4.66 -18.48
C GLU A 516 -13.87 -6.12 -18.46
N ILE A 517 -14.80 -6.48 -17.57
CA ILE A 517 -15.47 -7.79 -17.59
C ILE A 517 -16.22 -8.02 -18.92
N LEU A 518 -16.74 -6.97 -19.56
CA LEU A 518 -17.49 -7.11 -20.81
C LEU A 518 -16.62 -7.63 -21.95
N SER A 519 -15.36 -7.22 -22.01
CA SER A 519 -14.42 -7.70 -23.03
C SER A 519 -13.92 -9.12 -22.77
N LEU A 520 -14.19 -9.69 -21.58
CA LEU A 520 -13.93 -11.10 -21.28
C LEU A 520 -15.04 -12.03 -21.77
N LYS A 521 -16.17 -11.48 -22.26
CA LYS A 521 -17.31 -12.29 -22.71
C LYS A 521 -16.96 -13.24 -23.85
N SER A 522 -16.14 -12.79 -24.81
CA SER A 522 -15.74 -13.62 -25.95
C SER A 522 -14.88 -14.83 -25.56
N VAL A 523 -14.30 -14.82 -24.35
CA VAL A 523 -13.30 -15.82 -23.92
C VAL A 523 -13.87 -16.75 -22.85
N TYR A 524 -14.55 -16.20 -21.84
CA TYR A 524 -14.89 -16.94 -20.62
C TYR A 524 -16.39 -17.16 -20.39
N THR A 525 -17.28 -16.69 -21.27
CA THR A 525 -18.73 -16.82 -21.03
C THR A 525 -19.19 -18.27 -21.06
N ILE A 526 -20.09 -18.63 -20.14
CA ILE A 526 -20.80 -19.90 -20.11
C ILE A 526 -22.32 -19.66 -19.96
N GLU A 527 -23.14 -20.65 -20.32
CA GLU A 527 -24.61 -20.52 -20.20
C GLU A 527 -25.10 -20.66 -18.76
N SER A 528 -24.47 -21.53 -17.96
CA SER A 528 -24.83 -21.77 -16.56
C SER A 528 -23.65 -22.33 -15.78
N VAL A 529 -23.62 -22.05 -14.47
CA VAL A 529 -22.61 -22.60 -13.56
C VAL A 529 -22.89 -24.08 -13.31
N PRO A 530 -21.89 -24.98 -13.39
CA PRO A 530 -22.07 -26.40 -13.09
C PRO A 530 -22.62 -26.66 -11.69
N ALA A 531 -23.40 -27.72 -11.53
CA ALA A 531 -24.01 -28.06 -10.25
C ALA A 531 -22.93 -28.39 -9.19
N GLY A 532 -23.03 -27.74 -8.03
CA GLY A 532 -22.10 -27.94 -6.91
C GLY A 532 -20.89 -27.00 -6.90
N GLU A 533 -20.71 -26.18 -7.94
CA GLU A 533 -19.65 -25.18 -7.99
C GLU A 533 -20.05 -23.88 -7.29
N ASP A 534 -19.08 -23.28 -6.58
CA ASP A 534 -19.25 -21.96 -5.98
C ASP A 534 -19.17 -20.87 -7.07
N CYS A 535 -20.09 -19.90 -7.02
CA CYS A 535 -20.09 -18.76 -7.93
C CYS A 535 -19.91 -17.45 -7.15
N CYS A 536 -18.88 -16.68 -7.51
CA CYS A 536 -18.69 -15.33 -6.98
C CYS A 536 -19.66 -14.37 -7.67
N VAL A 537 -20.72 -13.95 -6.95
CA VAL A 537 -21.73 -13.03 -7.46
C VAL A 537 -21.30 -11.60 -7.21
N ILE A 538 -20.89 -10.91 -8.28
CA ILE A 538 -20.50 -9.49 -8.26
C ILE A 538 -21.76 -8.61 -8.26
N GLU A 539 -22.67 -8.94 -9.17
CA GLU A 539 -23.95 -8.27 -9.33
C GLU A 539 -24.95 -9.33 -9.81
N ALA A 540 -26.01 -9.53 -9.03
CA ALA A 540 -27.05 -10.51 -9.32
C ALA A 540 -27.88 -10.13 -10.54
#